data_AF-A0A645BVF8-F1
#
_entry.id   AF-A0A645BVF8-F1
#
_cell.length_a   1.000
_cell.length_b   1.000
_cell.length_c   1.000
_cell.angle_alpha   90.00
_cell.angle_beta   90.00
_cell.angle_gamma   90.00
#
_symmetry.space_group_name_H-M   'P 1'
#
loop_
_entity.id
_entity.type
_entity.pdbx_description
1 polymer ?
#
loop_
_entity_poly.entity_id
_entity_poly.type
_entity_poly.pdbx_seq_one_letter_code
_entity_poly.pdbx_strand_id
1 'polypeptide(L)'
;MLAQIEAGNGVNVVISDKGALKTAKSDVRIAKMQPLGATVLVLAWRKGIELSSPNDLTGDKVKSVAYPDPKAAIYGRAAAKYLETTGLGAKIAPKVSQVSTVPQVFSYLVSGEMDAGFVNRVVARAGKDKIGGSLEIPSGYPPIEMVAAVVEGAENDPAVADFLKFLGGNRAGAIMKKHGVQ
;
A
#
# COMPACT_ATOMS: atom_id res chain seq x y z
N MET A 1 -4.74 -11.23 11.32
CA MET A 1 -3.41 -11.10 11.95
C MET A 1 -3.55 -10.81 13.44
N LEU A 2 -3.99 -9.63 13.90
CA LEU A 2 -4.10 -9.36 15.35
C LEU A 2 -5.06 -10.33 16.08
N ALA A 3 -6.18 -10.72 15.45
CA ALA A 3 -7.05 -11.77 15.96
C ALA A 3 -6.35 -13.13 16.18
N GLN A 4 -5.29 -13.45 15.43
CA GLN A 4 -4.49 -14.66 15.69
C GLN A 4 -3.61 -14.51 16.93
N ILE A 5 -3.16 -13.30 17.25
CA ILE A 5 -2.36 -13.02 18.45
C ILE A 5 -3.26 -13.12 19.68
N GLU A 6 -4.48 -12.57 19.60
CA GLU A 6 -5.51 -12.69 20.65
C GLU A 6 -5.91 -14.14 20.91
N ALA A 7 -5.93 -14.96 19.86
CA ALA A 7 -6.16 -16.40 19.97
C ALA A 7 -4.98 -17.18 20.59
N GLY A 8 -3.90 -16.50 21.04
CA GLY A 8 -2.79 -17.12 21.76
C GLY A 8 -1.76 -17.81 20.87
N ASN A 9 -1.69 -17.49 19.57
CA ASN A 9 -0.78 -18.16 18.62
C ASN A 9 0.71 -17.78 18.77
N GLY A 10 1.13 -17.21 19.91
CA GLY A 10 2.55 -16.99 20.23
C GLY A 10 3.30 -16.10 19.22
N VAL A 11 2.71 -14.97 18.82
CA VAL A 11 3.36 -14.04 17.88
C VAL A 11 4.15 -12.98 18.65
N ASN A 12 5.47 -12.92 18.43
CA ASN A 12 6.36 -11.97 19.11
C ASN A 12 6.53 -10.65 18.34
N VAL A 13 6.49 -10.69 17.00
CA VAL A 13 6.69 -9.53 16.12
C VAL A 13 5.68 -9.52 14.98
N VAL A 14 5.10 -8.36 14.75
CA VAL A 14 4.13 -8.08 13.68
C VAL A 14 4.74 -7.12 12.67
N ILE A 15 4.77 -7.48 11.39
CA ILE A 15 5.18 -6.57 10.31
C ILE A 15 3.93 -6.05 9.59
N SER A 16 3.70 -4.74 9.64
CA SER A 16 2.51 -4.10 9.06
C SER A 16 2.75 -2.62 8.77
N ASP A 17 1.83 -1.99 8.05
CA ASP A 17 1.75 -0.53 8.07
C ASP A 17 1.29 -0.04 9.46
N LYS A 18 1.90 1.04 9.93
CA LYS A 18 1.66 1.64 11.25
C LYS A 18 0.24 2.17 11.42
N GLY A 19 -0.37 2.65 10.33
CA GLY A 19 -1.75 3.13 10.33
C GLY A 19 -2.72 2.01 10.69
N ALA A 20 -2.61 0.86 10.04
CA ALA A 20 -3.43 -0.31 10.32
C ALA A 20 -3.33 -0.76 11.77
N LEU A 21 -2.11 -0.80 12.32
CA LEU A 21 -1.91 -1.18 13.73
C LEU A 21 -2.59 -0.21 14.69
N LYS A 22 -2.57 1.10 14.40
CA LYS A 22 -3.24 2.12 15.22
C LYS A 22 -4.76 2.06 15.15
N THR A 23 -5.31 1.71 13.99
CA THR A 23 -6.76 1.70 13.77
C THR A 23 -7.41 0.34 14.02
N ALA A 24 -6.61 -0.71 14.18
CA ALA A 24 -7.14 -2.03 14.42
C ALA A 24 -7.81 -2.08 15.80
N LYS A 25 -9.03 -2.61 15.83
CA LYS A 25 -9.73 -2.91 17.08
C LYS A 25 -9.16 -4.24 17.58
N SER A 26 -8.23 -4.16 18.53
CA SER A 26 -7.56 -5.31 19.12
C SER A 26 -7.05 -4.96 20.51
N ASP A 27 -7.08 -5.94 21.41
CA ASP A 27 -6.50 -5.83 22.75
C ASP A 27 -4.99 -6.12 22.77
N VAL A 28 -4.42 -6.49 21.60
CA VAL A 28 -2.97 -6.72 21.45
C VAL A 28 -2.23 -5.41 21.66
N ARG A 29 -1.42 -5.38 22.72
CA ARG A 29 -0.55 -4.24 23.03
C ARG A 29 0.81 -4.41 22.37
N ILE A 30 1.36 -3.28 21.91
CA ILE A 30 2.64 -3.21 21.23
C ILE A 30 3.63 -2.50 22.16
N ALA A 31 4.69 -3.20 22.56
CA ALA A 31 5.73 -2.65 23.44
C ALA A 31 6.69 -1.71 22.67
N LYS A 32 6.99 -2.04 21.42
CA LYS A 32 7.96 -1.29 20.60
C LYS A 32 7.60 -1.36 19.12
N MET A 33 7.84 -0.27 18.39
CA MET A 33 7.79 -0.25 16.92
C MET A 33 9.14 0.16 16.35
N GLN A 34 9.72 -0.66 15.49
CA GLN A 34 10.90 -0.33 14.69
C GLN A 34 10.47 0.06 13.27
N PRO A 35 10.81 1.27 12.78
CA PRO A 35 10.59 1.65 11.39
C PRO A 35 11.34 0.74 10.42
N LEU A 36 10.69 0.36 9.33
CA LEU A 36 11.24 -0.46 8.25
C LEU A 36 11.38 0.32 6.93
N GLY A 37 10.85 1.54 6.88
CA GLY A 37 10.79 2.39 5.69
C GLY A 37 9.34 2.72 5.32
N ALA A 38 9.16 3.35 4.18
CA ALA A 38 7.87 3.75 3.65
C ALA A 38 7.66 3.23 2.23
N THR A 39 6.38 3.10 1.85
CA THR A 39 5.97 2.84 0.47
C THR A 39 5.03 3.96 0.00
N VAL A 40 4.82 4.04 -1.30
CA VAL A 40 4.02 5.08 -1.93
C VAL A 40 2.89 4.46 -2.75
N LEU A 41 1.79 5.19 -2.80
CA LEU A 41 0.73 4.99 -3.77
C LEU A 41 1.24 5.30 -5.17
N VAL A 42 0.82 4.52 -6.16
CA VAL A 42 1.18 4.74 -7.56
C VAL A 42 -0.09 4.81 -8.38
N LEU A 43 -0.21 5.85 -9.20
CA LEU A 43 -1.20 5.90 -10.28
C LEU A 43 -0.59 5.28 -11.52
N ALA A 44 -1.22 4.26 -12.09
CA ALA A 44 -0.81 3.63 -13.35
C ALA A 44 -1.93 3.74 -14.38
N TRP A 45 -1.58 3.72 -15.66
CA TRP A 45 -2.54 3.82 -16.76
C TRP A 45 -2.22 2.86 -17.90
N ARG A 46 -3.25 2.41 -18.63
CA ARG A 46 -3.11 1.49 -19.75
C ARG A 46 -2.39 2.13 -20.95
N LYS A 47 -2.00 1.31 -21.92
CA LYS A 47 -1.44 1.79 -23.18
C LYS A 47 -2.47 2.61 -23.98
N GLY A 48 -1.97 3.62 -24.70
CA GLY A 48 -2.79 4.49 -25.57
C GLY A 48 -3.38 5.70 -24.87
N ILE A 49 -3.13 5.88 -23.57
CA ILE A 49 -3.37 7.14 -22.86
C ILE A 49 -2.07 7.57 -22.17
N GLU A 50 -1.94 8.87 -21.91
CA GLU A 50 -0.79 9.45 -21.24
C GLU A 50 -1.29 10.41 -20.17
N LEU A 51 -0.79 10.26 -18.94
CA LEU A 51 -1.13 11.11 -17.81
C LEU A 51 0.17 11.72 -17.25
N SER A 52 0.15 13.03 -17.00
CA SER A 52 1.24 13.76 -16.36
C SER A 52 0.95 14.04 -14.89
N SER A 53 -0.32 14.06 -14.49
CA SER A 53 -0.74 14.28 -13.11
C SER A 53 -2.02 13.52 -12.76
N PRO A 54 -2.31 13.33 -11.46
CA PRO A 54 -3.59 12.74 -11.04
C PRO A 54 -4.82 13.55 -11.46
N ASN A 55 -4.68 14.87 -11.68
CA ASN A 55 -5.80 15.69 -12.16
C ASN A 55 -6.25 15.30 -13.58
N ASP A 56 -5.37 14.69 -14.38
CA ASP A 56 -5.71 14.25 -15.74
C ASP A 56 -6.77 13.15 -15.74
N LEU A 57 -7.01 12.51 -14.59
CA LEU A 57 -8.13 11.61 -14.39
C LEU A 57 -9.48 12.28 -14.62
N THR A 58 -9.61 13.62 -14.58
CA THR A 58 -10.88 14.30 -14.92
C THR A 58 -11.11 14.40 -16.43
N GLY A 59 -10.09 14.24 -17.25
CA GLY A 59 -10.18 14.40 -18.71
C GLY A 59 -11.00 13.32 -19.40
N ASP A 60 -11.47 13.64 -20.61
CA ASP A 60 -12.37 12.77 -21.39
C ASP A 60 -11.72 11.48 -21.88
N LYS A 61 -10.38 11.45 -21.96
CA LYS A 61 -9.60 10.27 -22.33
C LYS A 61 -9.60 9.17 -21.26
N VAL A 62 -9.99 9.51 -20.03
CA VAL A 62 -10.11 8.56 -18.91
C VAL A 62 -11.59 8.34 -18.64
N LYS A 63 -12.09 7.15 -18.98
CA LYS A 63 -13.47 6.69 -18.81
C LYS A 63 -13.63 5.71 -17.65
N SER A 64 -12.55 5.08 -17.17
CA SER A 64 -12.60 4.13 -16.06
C SER A 64 -11.35 4.17 -15.16
N VAL A 65 -11.57 4.19 -13.84
CA VAL A 65 -10.52 4.28 -12.82
C VAL A 65 -10.76 3.23 -11.74
N ALA A 66 -9.77 2.40 -11.43
CA ALA A 66 -9.89 1.38 -10.39
C ALA A 66 -8.95 1.61 -9.18
N TYR A 67 -9.39 1.21 -8.00
CA TYR A 67 -8.52 1.05 -6.83
C TYR A 67 -8.92 -0.19 -6.02
N PRO A 68 -8.00 -0.81 -5.27
CA PRO A 68 -8.31 -2.02 -4.52
C PRO A 68 -9.16 -1.70 -3.29
N ASP A 69 -9.90 -2.68 -2.77
CA ASP A 69 -10.78 -2.54 -1.62
C ASP A 69 -9.99 -2.00 -0.41
N PRO A 70 -10.37 -0.83 0.15
CA PRO A 70 -9.74 -0.25 1.34
C PRO A 70 -9.76 -1.17 2.57
N LYS A 71 -10.73 -2.07 2.68
CA LYS A 71 -10.80 -3.04 3.78
C LYS A 71 -9.73 -4.11 3.64
N ALA A 72 -9.38 -4.50 2.42
CA ALA A 72 -8.43 -5.56 2.14
C ALA A 72 -6.99 -5.07 1.90
N ALA A 73 -6.81 -3.84 1.40
CA ALA A 73 -5.52 -3.36 0.92
C ALA A 73 -5.12 -1.98 1.47
N ILE A 74 -3.87 -1.88 1.93
CA ILE A 74 -3.26 -0.62 2.41
C ILE A 74 -3.27 0.46 1.31
N TYR A 75 -3.02 0.06 0.06
CA TYR A 75 -3.05 0.94 -1.10
C TYR A 75 -4.48 1.35 -1.49
N GLY A 76 -5.48 0.55 -1.12
CA GLY A 76 -6.89 0.89 -1.27
C GLY A 76 -7.30 2.01 -0.32
N ARG A 77 -6.86 1.92 0.94
CA ARG A 77 -7.03 3.00 1.93
C ARG A 77 -6.33 4.28 1.47
N ALA A 78 -5.09 4.17 1.00
CA ALA A 78 -4.35 5.31 0.48
C ALA A 78 -5.04 5.95 -0.73
N ALA A 79 -5.51 5.16 -1.70
CA ALA A 79 -6.24 5.66 -2.87
C ALA A 79 -7.55 6.35 -2.48
N ALA A 80 -8.36 5.70 -1.64
CA ALA A 80 -9.61 6.28 -1.16
C ALA A 80 -9.36 7.60 -0.43
N LYS A 81 -8.36 7.65 0.46
CA LYS A 81 -8.04 8.86 1.21
C LYS A 81 -7.45 9.96 0.33
N TYR A 82 -6.66 9.60 -0.66
CA TYR A 82 -6.15 10.53 -1.66
C TYR A 82 -7.28 11.18 -2.47
N LEU A 83 -8.20 10.35 -2.99
CA LEU A 83 -9.34 10.81 -3.77
C LEU A 83 -10.28 11.71 -2.96
N GLU A 84 -10.49 11.39 -1.68
CA GLU A 84 -11.26 12.21 -0.74
C GLU A 84 -10.56 13.54 -0.47
N THR A 85 -9.30 13.50 -0.03
CA THR A 85 -8.56 14.67 0.46
C THR A 85 -8.28 15.69 -0.65
N THR A 86 -8.10 15.23 -1.88
CA THR A 86 -7.88 16.08 -3.06
C THR A 86 -9.17 16.60 -3.70
N GLY A 87 -10.33 16.08 -3.27
CA GLY A 87 -11.62 16.31 -3.93
C GLY A 87 -11.73 15.67 -5.32
N LEU A 88 -10.71 14.95 -5.79
CA LEU A 88 -10.71 14.33 -7.11
C LEU A 88 -11.78 13.24 -7.19
N GLY A 89 -11.97 12.47 -6.12
CA GLY A 89 -12.97 11.40 -6.05
C GLY A 89 -14.37 11.86 -6.42
N ALA A 90 -14.78 13.06 -5.98
CA ALA A 90 -16.06 13.64 -6.33
C ALA A 90 -16.16 13.98 -7.83
N LYS A 91 -15.07 14.49 -8.43
CA LYS A 91 -15.02 14.87 -9.85
C LYS A 91 -15.05 13.67 -10.79
N ILE A 92 -14.52 12.53 -10.36
CA ILE A 92 -14.42 11.31 -11.17
C ILE A 92 -15.36 10.19 -10.69
N ALA A 93 -16.26 10.48 -9.74
CA ALA A 93 -17.15 9.48 -9.13
C ALA A 93 -17.87 8.56 -10.14
N PRO A 94 -18.38 9.06 -11.29
CA PRO A 94 -19.09 8.20 -12.25
C PRO A 94 -18.21 7.12 -12.92
N LYS A 95 -16.89 7.26 -12.86
CA LYS A 95 -15.93 6.37 -13.53
C LYS A 95 -15.03 5.62 -12.56
N VAL A 96 -15.30 5.68 -11.26
CA VAL A 96 -14.48 5.02 -10.25
C VAL A 96 -15.08 3.67 -9.86
N SER A 97 -14.24 2.63 -9.82
CA SER A 97 -14.62 1.29 -9.37
C SER A 97 -13.67 0.76 -8.31
N GLN A 98 -14.23 0.14 -7.27
CA GLN A 98 -13.46 -0.64 -6.31
C GLN A 98 -13.34 -2.08 -6.81
N VAL A 99 -12.15 -2.66 -6.69
CA VAL A 99 -11.89 -4.07 -7.01
C VAL A 99 -11.20 -4.76 -5.83
N SER A 100 -11.09 -6.07 -5.81
CA SER A 100 -10.67 -6.77 -4.60
C SER A 100 -9.19 -6.55 -4.23
N THR A 101 -8.29 -6.45 -5.21
CA THR A 101 -6.83 -6.47 -4.93
C THR A 101 -6.01 -5.60 -5.89
N VAL A 102 -4.78 -5.26 -5.47
CA VAL A 102 -3.81 -4.52 -6.32
C VAL A 102 -3.49 -5.27 -7.63
N PRO A 103 -3.21 -6.60 -7.61
CA PRO A 103 -3.02 -7.36 -8.85
C PRO A 103 -4.22 -7.28 -9.80
N GLN A 104 -5.46 -7.24 -9.27
CA GLN A 104 -6.67 -7.12 -10.10
C GLN A 104 -6.75 -5.76 -10.78
N VAL A 105 -6.45 -4.66 -10.07
CA VAL A 105 -6.35 -3.33 -10.70
C VAL A 105 -5.35 -3.39 -11.85
N PHE A 106 -4.18 -3.96 -11.61
CA PHE A 106 -3.13 -4.04 -12.63
C PHE A 106 -3.54 -4.91 -13.83
N SER A 107 -4.20 -6.05 -13.63
CA SER A 107 -4.68 -6.87 -14.75
C SER A 107 -5.68 -6.12 -15.62
N TYR A 108 -6.53 -5.27 -15.04
CA TYR A 108 -7.49 -4.46 -15.80
C TYR A 108 -6.83 -3.34 -16.61
N LEU A 109 -5.70 -2.81 -16.15
CA LEU A 109 -4.88 -1.89 -16.96
C LEU A 109 -4.25 -2.60 -18.15
N VAL A 110 -3.81 -3.85 -17.97
CA VAL A 110 -3.19 -4.65 -19.05
C VAL A 110 -4.23 -5.09 -20.07
N SER A 111 -5.43 -5.50 -19.65
CA SER A 111 -6.51 -5.87 -20.56
C SER A 111 -7.19 -4.67 -21.24
N GLY A 112 -7.00 -3.47 -20.69
CA GLY A 112 -7.67 -2.24 -21.15
C GLY A 112 -9.09 -2.07 -20.62
N GLU A 113 -9.53 -2.92 -19.69
CA GLU A 113 -10.82 -2.79 -18.99
C GLU A 113 -10.87 -1.52 -18.13
N MET A 114 -9.72 -1.13 -17.55
CA MET A 114 -9.56 0.12 -16.81
C MET A 114 -8.56 1.03 -17.52
N ASP A 115 -8.89 2.31 -17.65
CA ASP A 115 -7.99 3.31 -18.22
C ASP A 115 -6.85 3.63 -17.26
N ALA A 116 -7.19 3.85 -15.99
CA ALA A 116 -6.24 4.17 -14.94
C ALA A 116 -6.55 3.42 -13.64
N GLY A 117 -5.56 3.35 -12.74
CA GLY A 117 -5.79 2.71 -11.46
C GLY A 117 -4.68 2.91 -10.46
N PHE A 118 -5.05 2.77 -9.19
CA PHE A 118 -4.14 2.93 -8.06
C PHE A 118 -3.55 1.58 -7.64
N VAL A 119 -2.23 1.49 -7.68
CA VAL A 119 -1.45 0.28 -7.40
C VAL A 119 -0.28 0.58 -6.48
N ASN A 120 0.53 -0.44 -6.18
CA ASN A 120 1.82 -0.25 -5.53
C ASN A 120 2.97 -0.22 -6.54
N ARG A 121 4.07 0.38 -6.09
CA ARG A 121 5.33 0.48 -6.83
C ARG A 121 5.84 -0.85 -7.40
N VAL A 122 5.76 -1.95 -6.64
CA VAL A 122 6.29 -3.25 -7.08
C VAL A 122 5.56 -3.74 -8.33
N VAL A 123 4.22 -3.71 -8.31
CA VAL A 123 3.42 -4.18 -9.43
C VAL A 123 3.59 -3.27 -10.65
N ALA A 124 3.58 -1.94 -10.46
CA ALA A 124 3.84 -0.99 -11.54
C ALA A 124 5.22 -1.21 -12.20
N ARG A 125 6.29 -1.40 -11.40
CA ARG A 125 7.64 -1.65 -11.92
C ARG A 125 7.76 -3.00 -12.62
N ALA A 126 7.18 -4.05 -12.04
CA ALA A 126 7.26 -5.41 -12.59
C ALA A 126 6.54 -5.53 -13.95
N GLY A 127 5.49 -4.74 -14.16
CA GLY A 127 4.70 -4.78 -15.38
C GLY A 127 4.80 -3.52 -16.25
N LYS A 128 5.81 -2.68 -16.07
CA LYS A 128 5.96 -1.38 -16.75
C LYS A 128 5.76 -1.44 -18.27
N ASP A 129 6.25 -2.51 -18.92
CA ASP A 129 6.20 -2.66 -20.38
C ASP A 129 4.81 -3.09 -20.90
N LYS A 130 3.91 -3.48 -19.98
CA LYS A 130 2.54 -3.91 -20.26
C LYS A 130 1.52 -2.78 -20.14
N ILE A 131 1.90 -1.65 -19.53
CA ILE A 131 1.04 -0.48 -19.30
C ILE A 131 1.55 0.72 -20.12
N GLY A 132 0.80 1.83 -20.11
CA GLY A 132 1.19 3.07 -20.79
C GLY A 132 2.19 3.87 -19.96
N GLY A 133 2.02 3.88 -18.64
CA GLY A 133 2.92 4.56 -17.73
C GLY A 133 2.42 4.53 -16.28
N SER A 134 3.21 5.14 -15.39
CA SER A 134 2.86 5.26 -13.98
C SER A 134 3.54 6.45 -13.32
N LEU A 135 2.89 7.01 -12.31
CA LEU A 135 3.35 8.13 -11.49
C LEU A 135 3.27 7.77 -10.00
N GLU A 136 4.35 7.97 -9.26
CA GLU A 136 4.35 7.84 -7.81
C GLU A 136 3.68 9.07 -7.16
N ILE A 137 2.77 8.83 -6.21
CA ILE A 137 2.06 9.87 -5.46
C ILE A 137 2.59 9.85 -4.02
N PRO A 138 3.47 10.78 -3.63
CA PRO A 138 4.12 10.72 -2.31
C PRO A 138 3.26 11.23 -1.16
N SER A 139 2.17 11.96 -1.43
CA SER A 139 1.38 12.66 -0.41
C SER A 139 -0.10 12.81 -0.80
N GLY A 140 -0.90 13.40 0.11
CA GLY A 140 -2.37 13.53 -0.04
C GLY A 140 -3.16 12.41 0.64
N TYR A 141 -2.47 11.52 1.34
CA TYR A 141 -3.02 10.46 2.17
C TYR A 141 -2.09 10.22 3.37
N PRO A 142 -2.54 9.57 4.47
CA PRO A 142 -1.69 9.20 5.59
C PRO A 142 -0.49 8.35 5.12
N PRO A 143 0.75 8.70 5.47
CA PRO A 143 1.93 7.96 5.03
C PRO A 143 1.85 6.46 5.32
N ILE A 144 2.26 5.64 4.35
CA ILE A 144 2.32 4.18 4.50
C ILE A 144 3.69 3.81 5.09
N GLU A 145 3.82 4.03 6.39
CA GLU A 145 5.02 3.67 7.17
C GLU A 145 4.97 2.19 7.54
N MET A 146 5.94 1.40 7.08
CA MET A 146 6.09 0.00 7.44
C MET A 146 6.85 -0.09 8.76
N VAL A 147 6.37 -0.93 9.67
CA VAL A 147 6.99 -1.14 10.99
C VAL A 147 7.05 -2.62 11.34
N ALA A 148 8.07 -2.98 12.11
CA ALA A 148 8.09 -4.20 12.92
C ALA A 148 7.65 -3.83 14.33
N ALA A 149 6.49 -4.33 14.74
CA ALA A 149 5.86 -4.07 16.02
C ALA A 149 6.03 -5.27 16.95
N VAL A 150 6.72 -5.07 18.07
CA VAL A 150 6.94 -6.10 19.10
C VAL A 150 5.72 -6.17 19.99
N VAL A 151 5.15 -7.36 20.14
CA VAL A 151 4.01 -7.62 21.02
C VAL A 151 4.48 -7.55 22.48
N GLU A 152 3.66 -6.94 23.34
CA GLU A 152 3.95 -6.86 24.78
C GLU A 152 4.19 -8.26 25.39
N GLY A 153 5.22 -8.37 26.22
CA GLY A 153 5.72 -9.62 26.78
C GLY A 153 6.87 -10.25 25.98
N ALA A 154 7.10 -9.82 24.74
CA ALA A 154 8.18 -10.33 23.89
C ALA A 154 9.39 -9.39 23.80
N GLU A 155 9.35 -8.22 24.44
CA GLU A 155 10.38 -7.19 24.32
C GLU A 155 11.77 -7.61 24.83
N ASN A 156 11.83 -8.56 25.74
CA ASN A 156 13.08 -9.06 26.34
C ASN A 156 13.55 -10.39 25.73
N ASP A 157 12.85 -10.91 24.72
CA ASP A 157 13.22 -12.14 24.04
C ASP A 157 14.48 -11.90 23.17
N PRO A 158 15.60 -12.61 23.41
CA PRO A 158 16.81 -12.48 22.60
C PRO A 158 16.58 -12.70 21.10
N ALA A 159 15.68 -13.61 20.73
CA ALA A 159 15.36 -13.88 19.33
C ALA A 159 14.65 -12.69 18.67
N VAL A 160 13.83 -11.95 19.42
CA VAL A 160 13.21 -10.70 18.95
C VAL A 160 14.28 -9.63 18.74
N ALA A 161 15.21 -9.49 19.68
CA ALA A 161 16.30 -8.53 19.55
C ALA A 161 17.17 -8.82 18.32
N ASP A 162 17.55 -10.08 18.09
CA ASP A 162 18.33 -10.51 16.92
C ASP A 162 17.58 -10.28 15.61
N PHE A 163 16.27 -10.56 15.57
CA PHE A 163 15.44 -10.33 14.39
C PHE A 163 15.31 -8.83 14.07
N LEU A 164 15.09 -7.99 15.07
CA LEU A 164 15.06 -6.54 14.89
C LEU A 164 16.40 -5.99 14.41
N LYS A 165 17.52 -6.51 14.95
CA LYS A 165 18.87 -6.16 14.49
C LYS A 165 19.08 -6.54 13.02
N PHE A 166 18.63 -7.74 12.61
CA PHE A 166 18.66 -8.15 11.21
C PHE A 166 17.85 -7.19 10.33
N LEU A 167 16.63 -6.85 10.74
CA LEU A 167 15.75 -5.93 10.00
C LEU A 167 16.35 -4.52 9.84
N GLY A 168 17.15 -4.07 10.80
CA GLY A 168 17.89 -2.80 10.72
C GLY A 168 19.17 -2.86 9.88
N GLY A 169 19.60 -4.04 9.44
CA GLY A 169 20.83 -4.23 8.69
C GLY A 169 20.72 -4.01 7.18
N ASN A 170 21.87 -3.81 6.53
CA ASN A 170 21.96 -3.56 5.07
C ASN A 170 21.28 -4.63 4.22
N ARG A 171 21.36 -5.91 4.62
CA ARG A 171 20.75 -7.02 3.90
C ARG A 171 19.22 -6.91 3.89
N ALA A 172 18.60 -6.65 5.04
CA ALA A 172 17.16 -6.44 5.12
C ALA A 172 16.74 -5.18 4.35
N GLY A 173 17.50 -4.08 4.48
CA GLY A 173 17.27 -2.85 3.71
C GLY A 173 17.27 -3.08 2.19
N ALA A 174 18.20 -3.87 1.67
CA ALA A 174 18.24 -4.21 0.24
C ALA A 174 17.02 -5.03 -0.21
N ILE A 175 16.57 -5.98 0.63
CA ILE A 175 15.35 -6.78 0.38
C ILE A 175 14.13 -5.86 0.35
N MET A 176 13.97 -5.00 1.36
CA MET A 176 12.84 -4.06 1.47
C MET A 176 12.78 -3.12 0.26
N LYS A 177 13.92 -2.54 -0.15
CA LYS A 177 14.00 -1.67 -1.35
C LYS A 177 13.61 -2.40 -2.62
N LYS A 178 14.06 -3.65 -2.80
CA LYS A 178 13.65 -4.49 -3.94
C LYS A 178 12.14 -4.71 -3.98
N HIS A 179 11.49 -4.77 -2.81
CA HIS A 179 10.05 -4.93 -2.66
C HIS A 179 9.30 -3.60 -2.39
N GLY A 180 9.91 -2.47 -2.74
CA GLY A 180 9.23 -1.18 -2.81
C GLY A 180 9.12 -0.39 -1.50
N VAL A 181 9.70 -0.89 -0.41
CA VAL A 181 9.80 -0.20 0.89
C VAL A 181 11.16 0.48 1.00
N GLN A 182 11.20 1.80 1.21
CA GLN A 182 12.43 2.60 1.18
C GLN A 182 12.54 3.61 2.31
#